data_AF-A0ABD0N2U2-F1
#
_entry.id   AF-A0ABD0N2U2-F1
#
_cell.length_a   1.000
_cell.length_b   1.000
_cell.length_c   1.000
_cell.angle_alpha   90.00
_cell.angle_beta   90.00
_cell.angle_gamma   90.00
#
_symmetry.space_group_name_H-M   'P 1'
#
loop_
_entity.id
_entity.type
_entity.pdbx_description
1 polymer ?
#
loop_
_entity_poly.entity_id
_entity_poly.type
_entity_poly.pdbx_seq_one_letter_code
_entity_poly.pdbx_strand_id
1 'polypeptide(L)' 'NAAVDAAALSSDEDSEKCPICLNSFHEQPVATPESCEHYFCLDCILEWSN' A
#
# COMPACT_ATOMS: atom_id res chain seq x y z
N ASN A 1 20.47 -12.33 27.55
CA ASN A 1 19.37 -11.34 27.60
C ASN A 1 18.88 -11.20 26.17
N ALA A 2 17.77 -11.86 25.85
CA ALA A 2 17.23 -11.84 24.50
C ALA A 2 16.54 -10.48 24.28
N ALA A 3 17.28 -9.50 23.78
CA ALA A 3 16.66 -8.39 23.07
C ALA A 3 16.17 -8.97 21.75
N VAL A 4 14.96 -9.54 21.79
CA VAL A 4 14.23 -9.91 20.58
C VAL A 4 14.06 -8.63 19.78
N ASP A 5 14.60 -8.61 18.57
CA ASP A 5 14.45 -7.54 17.59
C ASP A 5 12.96 -7.23 17.37
N ALA A 6 12.45 -6.27 18.14
CA ALA A 6 11.07 -5.80 18.11
C ALA A 6 10.82 -4.83 16.93
N ALA A 7 11.40 -5.12 15.77
CA ALA A 7 11.16 -4.37 14.53
C ALA A 7 10.83 -5.26 13.34
N ALA A 8 10.64 -6.58 13.55
CA ALA A 8 9.94 -7.44 12.60
C ALA A 8 8.41 -7.34 12.77
N LEU A 9 7.89 -6.16 13.12
CA LEU A 9 6.46 -5.92 13.25
C LEU A 9 5.92 -5.48 11.88
N SER A 10 5.39 -6.48 11.18
CA SER A 10 4.48 -6.42 10.02
C SER A 10 4.96 -5.64 8.79
N SER A 11 5.85 -6.23 8.00
CA SER A 11 6.09 -5.81 6.61
C SER A 11 4.90 -6.07 5.69
N ASP A 12 3.93 -6.90 6.11
CA ASP A 12 2.74 -7.23 5.31
C ASP A 12 1.55 -6.26 5.49
N GLU A 13 1.45 -5.52 6.59
CA GLU A 13 0.28 -4.64 6.84
C GLU A 13 0.29 -3.39 5.95
N ASP A 14 1.45 -2.99 5.43
CA ASP A 14 1.56 -1.89 4.46
C ASP A 14 1.16 -2.34 3.03
N SER A 15 1.19 -3.64 2.75
CA SER A 15 0.85 -4.18 1.42
C SER A 15 -0.65 -4.05 1.11
N GLU A 16 -1.49 -3.86 2.13
CA GLU A 16 -2.94 -3.67 1.99
C GLU A 16 -3.36 -2.19 2.04
N LYS A 17 -2.41 -1.25 1.88
CA LYS A 17 -2.65 0.19 1.92
C LYS A 17 -2.20 0.87 0.64
N CYS A 18 -2.92 1.92 0.27
CA CYS A 18 -2.52 2.76 -0.85
C CYS A 18 -1.25 3.53 -0.49
N PRO A 19 -0.14 3.39 -1.23
CA PRO A 19 1.12 4.08 -0.90
C PRO A 19 1.05 5.61 -1.13
N ILE A 20 -0.01 6.11 -1.78
CA ILE A 20 -0.23 7.56 -2.00
C ILE A 20 -0.95 8.19 -0.80
N CYS A 21 -2.05 7.59 -0.35
CA CYS A 21 -2.91 8.17 0.69
C CYS A 21 -2.87 7.45 2.04
N LEU A 22 -2.18 6.32 2.12
CA LEU A 22 -2.01 5.45 3.29
C LEU A 22 -3.31 4.85 3.86
N ASN A 23 -4.43 5.00 3.15
CA ASN A 23 -5.68 4.32 3.48
C ASN A 23 -5.66 2.85 3.05
N SER A 24 -6.32 2.01 3.83
CA SER A 24 -6.50 0.59 3.52
C SER A 24 -7.33 0.38 2.26
N PHE A 25 -7.02 -0.67 1.50
CA PHE A 25 -7.76 -1.03 0.28
C PHE A 25 -9.12 -1.69 0.55
N HIS A 26 -9.39 -2.16 1.78
CA HIS A 26 -10.61 -2.91 2.13
C HIS A 26 -11.93 -2.17 1.83
N GLU A 27 -11.91 -0.86 1.71
CA GLU A 27 -13.11 -0.02 1.56
C GLU A 27 -13.16 0.75 0.24
N GLN A 28 -12.23 0.51 -0.70
CA GLN A 28 -12.10 1.32 -1.91
C GLN A 28 -11.61 0.51 -3.14
N PRO A 29 -12.01 0.90 -4.36
CA PRO A 29 -11.51 0.26 -5.58
C PRO A 29 -9.98 0.44 -5.71
N VAL A 30 -9.31 -0.64 -6.07
CA VAL A 30 -7.87 -0.67 -6.35
C VAL A 30 -7.60 -0.67 -7.85
N ALA A 31 -6.47 -0.10 -8.23
CA ALA A 31 -5.99 -0.05 -9.59
C ALA A 31 -4.47 -0.28 -9.62
N THR A 32 -4.00 -0.81 -10.75
CA THR A 32 -2.59 -1.09 -11.02
C THR A 32 -2.17 -0.38 -12.32
N PRO A 33 -1.03 0.33 -12.36
CA PRO A 33 -0.50 0.90 -13.59
C PRO A 33 -0.15 -0.20 -14.61
N GLU A 34 -0.20 0.11 -15.91
CA GLU A 34 0.23 -0.85 -16.94
C GLU A 34 1.76 -1.08 -16.94
N SER A 35 2.52 -0.16 -16.33
CA SER A 35 3.99 -0.18 -16.31
C SER A 35 4.58 -1.03 -15.16
N CYS A 36 3.79 -1.33 -14.11
CA CYS A 36 4.27 -2.06 -12.94
C CYS A 36 3.15 -2.72 -12.13
N GLU A 37 3.48 -3.75 -11.35
CA GLU A 37 2.54 -4.54 -10.54
C GLU A 37 2.27 -3.95 -9.14
N HIS A 38 2.23 -2.62 -9.04
CA HIS A 38 1.95 -1.94 -7.76
C HIS A 38 0.48 -1.53 -7.65
N TYR A 39 -0.08 -1.70 -6.45
CA TYR A 39 -1.48 -1.39 -6.16
C TYR A 39 -1.64 0.01 -5.58
N PHE A 40 -2.63 0.74 -6.08
CA PHE A 40 -3.01 2.07 -5.61
C PHE A 40 -4.53 2.17 -5.51
N CYS A 41 -5.02 3.15 -4.74
CA CYS A 41 -6.44 3.50 -4.75
C CYS A 41 -6.80 4.09 -6.12
N LEU A 42 -7.98 3.77 -6.67
CA LEU A 42 -8.40 4.23 -8.00
C LEU A 42 -8.35 5.76 -8.11
N ASP A 43 -8.86 6.47 -7.09
CA ASP A 43 -8.85 7.93 -7.07
C ASP A 43 -7.42 8.49 -7.08
N CYS A 44 -6.53 7.86 -6.32
CA CYS A 44 -5.14 8.25 -6.18
C CYS A 44 -4.37 8.04 -7.48
N ILE A 45 -4.52 6.90 -8.14
CA ILE A 45 -3.80 6.69 -9.41
C ILE A 45 -4.34 7.63 -10.49
N LEU A 46 -5.65 7.90 -10.54
CA LEU A 46 -6.24 8.77 -11.56
C LEU A 46 -5.83 10.24 -11.38
N GLU A 47 -5.75 10.73 -10.15
CA GLU A 47 -5.28 12.08 -9.84
C GLU A 47 -3.83 12.29 -10.32
N TRP A 48 -3.00 11.25 -10.24
CA TRP A 48 -1.56 11.31 -10.53
C TRP A 48 -1.16 10.70 -11.89
N SER A 49 -2.12 10.26 -12.73
CA SER A 49 -1.88 9.67 -14.07
C SER A 49 -1.70 10.70 -15.19
N ASN A 50 -1.35 11.95 -14.88
CA ASN A 50 -1.09 13.00 -15.88
C ASN A 50 0.32 12.90 -16.48
#